data_AF-A0A835PQI3-F1
#
_entry.id   AF-A0A835PQI3-F1
#
_cell.length_a   1.000
_cell.length_b   1.000
_cell.length_c   1.000
_cell.angle_alpha   90.00
_cell.angle_beta   90.00
_cell.angle_gamma   90.00
#
_symmetry.space_group_name_H-M   'P 1'
#
loop_
_entity.id
_entity.type
_entity.pdbx_description
1 polymer ?
#
loop_
_entity_poly.entity_id
_entity_poly.type
_entity_poly.pdbx_seq_one_letter_code
_entity_poly.pdbx_strand_id
1 'polypeptide(L)'
;MAACNSSSICSSIRSPERIRHIHRPLSLISSSNVCLLRRDALSVSAGRMVACFASKDWALPRIAAGSAPAMVPAQQEAEARVSTVVEVGLGNRSYPIYIGSGLLDVPDLLQRHVAGKRVLVVTNTSIAPLYLERVVEALTNGNSNISVDSVILPDGEKYKNMETMMQVFDKAIKSRMDRRCTFVALGGGVIGDLCGFAAATYVRGVNFIQIPTTLMAQVDSSVGGKTGINHPHAKNMIGAFYQPQCVLIDTDTLNTLPDRELASGIAEIVKYGLIRDADFFEWQEKNMHALLARDPNALAYAIKRSCENKAEVVSLDEKESGLRATLNLGHTFGHAIEAGFGYGQWLHGEAVAAGMVMAVEMSYRLGWIDGTIVERVLNILKQAKLPTSPPEMMTVELFKAAMAVDKKVADGVLRLILLKGPIGGCVFTADFDQKALDDTLLAFCRR
;
A
#
# COMPACT_ATOMS: atom_id res chain seq x y z
N MET A 1 45.48 -41.45 -49.81
CA MET A 1 44.66 -42.64 -50.09
C MET A 1 43.56 -42.69 -49.04
N ALA A 2 42.26 -42.71 -49.30
CA ALA A 2 41.37 -42.46 -50.44
C ALA A 2 39.98 -42.34 -49.74
N ALA A 3 39.27 -41.21 -49.86
CA ALA A 3 38.20 -40.94 -50.83
C ALA A 3 36.93 -41.82 -50.65
N CYS A 4 35.80 -41.17 -50.35
CA CYS A 4 34.56 -41.09 -51.19
C CYS A 4 33.57 -42.26 -50.98
N ASN A 5 32.24 -42.13 -50.98
CA ASN A 5 31.33 -41.23 -51.73
C ASN A 5 29.89 -41.33 -51.15
N SER A 6 29.15 -40.22 -50.96
CA SER A 6 28.03 -39.67 -51.80
C SER A 6 26.75 -40.52 -51.84
N SER A 7 25.54 -40.03 -51.52
CA SER A 7 24.66 -39.13 -52.32
C SER A 7 23.52 -38.60 -51.42
N SER A 8 23.11 -37.32 -51.33
CA SER A 8 22.52 -36.32 -52.26
C SER A 8 21.17 -36.72 -52.90
N ILE A 9 20.10 -35.94 -52.62
CA ILE A 9 19.16 -35.37 -53.62
C ILE A 9 18.38 -34.19 -52.99
N CYS A 10 18.42 -33.05 -53.70
CA CYS A 10 17.69 -31.78 -53.51
C CYS A 10 16.18 -31.93 -53.75
N SER A 11 15.31 -31.09 -53.19
CA SER A 11 14.80 -29.81 -53.74
C SER A 11 13.42 -29.58 -53.06
N SER A 12 12.81 -28.41 -52.89
CA SER A 12 12.85 -27.13 -53.57
C SER A 12 12.22 -26.04 -52.68
N ILE A 13 12.69 -24.81 -52.86
CA ILE A 13 12.13 -23.56 -52.33
C ILE A 13 11.01 -23.10 -53.27
N ARG A 14 9.84 -22.72 -52.73
CA ARG A 14 8.90 -21.78 -53.39
C ARG A 14 8.29 -20.81 -52.37
N SER A 15 8.29 -19.55 -52.79
CA SER A 15 7.87 -18.30 -52.15
C SER A 15 6.34 -18.07 -52.21
N PRO A 16 5.79 -16.99 -51.59
CA PRO A 16 4.43 -16.94 -51.07
C PRO A 16 3.38 -16.47 -52.09
N GLU A 17 2.15 -16.97 -51.97
CA GLU A 17 1.02 -16.50 -52.75
C GLU A 17 0.32 -15.28 -52.12
N ARG A 18 0.17 -14.26 -52.99
CA ARG A 18 -0.70 -13.10 -52.84
C ARG A 18 -2.17 -13.53 -52.89
N ILE A 19 -2.99 -13.01 -51.98
CA ILE A 19 -4.44 -12.88 -52.22
C ILE A 19 -4.79 -11.41 -52.40
N ARG A 20 -5.54 -11.17 -53.47
CA ARG A 20 -5.90 -9.88 -54.05
C ARG A 20 -7.06 -9.21 -53.32
N HIS A 21 -7.06 -7.88 -53.42
CA HIS A 21 -8.16 -6.95 -53.17
C HIS A 21 -9.51 -7.38 -53.75
N ILE A 22 -10.58 -7.09 -53.01
CA ILE A 22 -11.91 -6.80 -53.54
C ILE A 22 -12.33 -5.40 -53.07
N HIS A 23 -12.48 -4.50 -54.04
CA HIS A 23 -13.23 -3.24 -53.94
C HIS A 23 -14.71 -3.51 -54.21
N ARG A 24 -15.63 -2.80 -53.53
CA ARG A 24 -16.78 -2.06 -54.12
C ARG A 24 -17.60 -1.30 -53.04
N PRO A 25 -18.42 -0.29 -53.41
CA PRO A 25 -18.39 1.05 -52.79
C PRO A 25 -19.78 1.62 -52.35
N LEU A 26 -19.75 2.89 -51.90
CA LEU A 26 -20.80 3.95 -51.95
C LEU A 26 -22.03 3.94 -51.01
N SER A 27 -22.11 4.97 -50.15
CA SER A 27 -23.13 6.06 -50.13
C SER A 27 -22.96 6.87 -48.82
N LEU A 28 -22.57 8.15 -48.81
CA LEU A 28 -23.35 9.38 -49.06
C LEU A 28 -24.69 9.44 -48.30
N ILE A 29 -24.70 10.08 -47.12
CA ILE A 29 -25.74 11.06 -46.73
C ILE A 29 -25.08 12.18 -45.91
N SER A 30 -25.17 13.39 -46.47
CA SER A 30 -24.97 14.67 -45.80
C SER A 30 -26.21 15.05 -44.99
N SER A 31 -26.04 15.77 -43.88
CA SER A 31 -26.79 17.02 -43.66
C SER A 31 -26.22 17.78 -42.47
N SER A 32 -25.56 18.88 -42.82
CA SER A 32 -25.39 20.06 -42.01
C SER A 32 -26.76 20.61 -41.59
N ASN A 33 -26.87 21.16 -40.38
CA ASN A 33 -27.70 22.33 -40.17
C ASN A 33 -27.05 23.23 -39.12
N VAL A 34 -26.68 24.42 -39.60
CA VAL A 34 -26.27 25.62 -38.85
C VAL A 34 -27.43 26.60 -38.94
N CYS A 35 -27.81 27.21 -37.82
CA CYS A 35 -28.39 28.57 -37.73
C CYS A 35 -28.27 28.98 -36.25
N LEU A 36 -27.44 29.96 -35.82
CA LEU A 36 -27.62 31.43 -35.93
C LEU A 36 -29.05 31.84 -35.55
N LEU A 37 -29.36 32.83 -34.71
CA LEU A 37 -28.67 33.94 -34.05
C LEU A 37 -29.76 34.56 -33.13
N ARG A 38 -29.41 35.09 -31.96
CA ARG A 38 -29.50 36.54 -31.68
C ARG A 38 -29.22 36.85 -30.21
N ARG A 39 -28.27 37.78 -30.06
CA ARG A 39 -28.10 38.67 -28.92
C ARG A 39 -29.32 39.59 -28.82
N ASP A 40 -29.63 40.06 -27.61
CA ASP A 40 -29.73 41.49 -27.36
C ASP A 40 -29.40 41.78 -25.88
N ALA A 41 -28.53 42.77 -25.72
CA ALA A 41 -28.13 43.38 -24.46
C ALA A 41 -28.80 44.76 -24.41
N LEU A 42 -29.28 45.19 -23.24
CA LEU A 42 -29.52 46.60 -22.94
C LEU A 42 -29.16 46.90 -21.49
N SER A 43 -28.44 48.01 -21.35
CA SER A 43 -27.75 48.53 -20.19
C SER A 43 -28.38 49.86 -19.70
N VAL A 44 -27.87 50.35 -18.57
CA VAL A 44 -27.94 51.74 -18.02
C VAL A 44 -29.29 52.07 -17.35
N SER A 45 -29.39 52.66 -16.15
CA SER A 45 -28.61 53.77 -15.62
C SER A 45 -28.63 53.85 -14.08
N ALA A 46 -27.56 54.46 -13.56
CA ALA A 46 -27.40 54.90 -12.18
C ALA A 46 -28.04 56.30 -11.99
N GLY A 47 -28.77 56.48 -10.89
CA GLY A 47 -29.27 57.78 -10.43
C GLY A 47 -28.76 58.08 -9.02
N ARG A 48 -27.85 59.05 -8.92
CA ARG A 48 -27.47 59.72 -7.65
C ARG A 48 -28.64 60.57 -7.15
N MET A 49 -28.91 60.53 -5.85
CA MET A 49 -29.61 61.63 -5.17
C MET A 49 -28.97 61.86 -3.80
N VAL A 50 -28.51 63.10 -3.60
CA VAL A 50 -27.99 63.66 -2.34
C VAL A 50 -29.15 64.40 -1.68
N ALA A 51 -29.38 64.16 -0.38
CA ALA A 51 -30.08 65.11 0.48
C ALA A 51 -29.66 64.93 1.93
N CYS A 52 -29.03 65.96 2.49
CA CYS A 52 -28.84 66.16 3.92
C CYS A 52 -30.18 66.50 4.58
N PHE A 53 -30.49 65.89 5.71
CA PHE A 53 -31.37 66.48 6.72
C PHE A 53 -30.80 66.18 8.12
N ALA A 54 -30.64 67.25 8.89
CA ALA A 54 -30.19 67.24 10.27
C ALA A 54 -31.28 66.67 11.19
N SER A 55 -30.88 65.91 12.21
CA SER A 55 -31.75 65.54 13.33
C SER A 55 -31.04 65.70 14.67
N LYS A 56 -31.84 66.18 15.62
CA LYS A 56 -31.53 66.53 17.01
C LYS A 56 -31.29 65.29 17.87
N ASP A 57 -30.51 65.51 18.92
CA ASP A 57 -30.16 64.58 19.99
C ASP A 57 -31.36 63.90 20.66
N TRP A 58 -31.26 62.57 20.79
CA TRP A 58 -31.87 61.82 21.88
C TRP A 58 -30.94 60.67 22.28
N ALA A 59 -30.71 60.55 23.58
CA ALA A 59 -29.78 59.60 24.19
C ALA A 59 -30.24 58.15 23.99
N LEU A 60 -29.31 57.27 23.63
CA LEU A 60 -29.48 55.82 23.61
C LEU A 60 -28.57 55.16 24.68
N PRO A 61 -29.00 54.04 25.30
CA PRO A 61 -28.22 53.38 26.34
C PRO A 61 -27.01 52.67 25.75
N ARG A 62 -25.90 52.65 26.50
CA ARG A 62 -24.72 51.84 26.19
C ARG A 62 -25.10 50.36 26.19
N ILE A 63 -25.26 49.77 25.01
CA ILE A 63 -25.19 48.32 24.84
C ILE A 63 -23.71 47.96 24.84
N ALA A 64 -23.27 47.28 25.89
CA ALA A 64 -21.96 46.64 25.92
C ALA A 64 -21.91 45.60 24.79
N ALA A 65 -20.98 45.76 23.86
CA ALA A 65 -20.64 44.71 22.91
C ALA A 65 -20.05 43.54 23.70
N GLY A 66 -20.85 42.49 23.92
CA GLY A 66 -20.34 41.21 24.34
C GLY A 66 -19.36 40.72 23.27
N SER A 67 -18.09 40.57 23.66
CA SER A 67 -17.10 39.89 22.85
C SER A 67 -17.62 38.52 22.48
N ALA A 68 -17.86 38.30 21.18
CA ALA A 68 -18.05 36.96 20.65
C ALA A 68 -16.86 36.09 21.11
N PRO A 69 -17.08 34.84 21.54
CA PRO A 69 -15.97 33.96 21.82
C PRO A 69 -15.19 33.81 20.52
N ALA A 70 -13.89 34.12 20.58
CA ALA A 70 -12.99 33.90 19.46
C ALA A 70 -13.13 32.43 19.04
N MET A 71 -13.55 32.19 17.79
CA MET A 71 -13.47 30.86 17.19
C MET A 71 -12.00 30.46 17.22
N VAL A 72 -11.68 29.55 18.12
CA VAL A 72 -10.41 28.81 18.09
C VAL A 72 -10.51 27.93 16.84
N PRO A 73 -9.78 28.23 15.75
CA PRO A 73 -10.18 27.77 14.43
C PRO A 73 -9.69 26.33 14.21
N ALA A 74 -10.55 25.47 13.66
CA ALA A 74 -10.38 24.08 13.20
C ALA A 74 -8.96 23.44 13.13
N GLN A 75 -7.91 24.18 12.81
CA GLN A 75 -6.52 23.73 12.87
C GLN A 75 -6.10 23.23 14.26
N GLN A 76 -6.53 23.88 15.36
CA GLN A 76 -6.15 23.45 16.71
C GLN A 76 -6.83 22.13 17.13
N GLU A 77 -8.04 21.85 16.63
CA GLU A 77 -8.73 20.57 16.85
C GLU A 77 -8.15 19.45 15.97
N ALA A 78 -7.72 19.77 14.74
CA ALA A 78 -7.03 18.83 13.86
C ALA A 78 -5.67 18.39 14.43
N GLU A 79 -4.88 19.33 14.95
CA GLU A 79 -3.59 19.06 15.61
C GLU A 79 -3.76 18.24 16.90
N ALA A 80 -4.89 18.40 17.61
CA ALA A 80 -5.17 17.63 18.82
C ALA A 80 -5.51 16.15 18.56
N ARG A 81 -6.03 15.81 17.36
CA ARG A 81 -6.39 14.42 16.99
C ARG A 81 -5.22 13.64 16.37
N VAL A 82 -4.27 14.33 15.77
CA VAL A 82 -3.03 13.71 15.27
C VAL A 82 -2.13 13.44 16.47
N SER A 83 -2.01 12.16 16.85
CA SER A 83 -1.14 11.77 17.96
C SER A 83 0.33 11.86 17.58
N THR A 84 0.68 11.59 16.31
CA THR A 84 2.05 11.73 15.79
C THR A 84 2.07 11.88 14.27
N VAL A 85 3.12 12.55 13.76
CA VAL A 85 3.51 12.54 12.35
C VAL A 85 4.88 11.87 12.21
N VAL A 86 5.02 10.95 11.25
CA VAL A 86 6.31 10.39 10.83
C VAL A 86 6.60 10.88 9.42
N GLU A 87 7.77 11.49 9.21
CA GLU A 87 8.21 11.97 7.89
C GLU A 87 9.05 10.90 7.18
N VAL A 88 8.72 10.61 5.92
CA VAL A 88 9.54 9.75 5.06
C VAL A 88 10.44 10.64 4.20
N GLY A 89 11.71 10.75 4.57
CA GLY A 89 12.68 11.65 3.92
C GLY A 89 13.16 11.12 2.57
N LEU A 90 12.66 11.68 1.46
CA LEU A 90 13.02 11.32 0.07
C LEU A 90 13.30 12.58 -0.79
N GLY A 91 13.79 13.64 -0.16
CA GLY A 91 14.03 14.95 -0.79
C GLY A 91 12.71 15.58 -1.26
N ASN A 92 12.63 15.95 -2.54
CA ASN A 92 11.44 16.56 -3.14
C ASN A 92 10.20 15.62 -3.18
N ARG A 93 10.38 14.34 -2.85
CA ARG A 93 9.31 13.33 -2.80
C ARG A 93 8.99 12.89 -1.37
N SER A 94 9.46 13.66 -0.37
CA SER A 94 9.15 13.39 1.04
C SER A 94 7.66 13.55 1.28
N TYR A 95 7.12 12.76 2.20
CA TYR A 95 5.69 12.79 2.53
C TYR A 95 5.45 12.43 4.00
N PRO A 96 4.37 13.00 4.59
CA PRO A 96 3.99 12.71 5.96
C PRO A 96 3.15 11.42 6.08
N ILE A 97 3.31 10.75 7.21
CA ILE A 97 2.43 9.71 7.72
C ILE A 97 1.73 10.29 8.96
N TYR A 98 0.43 10.57 8.85
CA TYR A 98 -0.40 11.01 9.96
C TYR A 98 -0.94 9.81 10.71
N ILE A 99 -0.78 9.78 12.03
CA ILE A 99 -1.25 8.69 12.89
C ILE A 99 -2.11 9.30 14.00
N GLY A 100 -3.30 8.75 14.21
CA GLY A 100 -4.22 9.23 15.24
C GLY A 100 -5.58 8.52 15.18
N SER A 101 -6.45 8.89 16.11
CA SER A 101 -7.84 8.40 16.18
C SER A 101 -8.78 9.46 15.60
N GLY A 102 -9.80 9.02 14.85
CA GLY A 102 -10.79 9.90 14.22
C GLY A 102 -10.20 10.86 13.18
N LEU A 103 -9.11 10.47 12.52
CA LEU A 103 -8.46 11.28 11.49
C LEU A 103 -9.28 11.37 10.19
N LEU A 104 -10.14 10.39 9.91
CA LEU A 104 -11.08 10.48 8.78
C LEU A 104 -12.05 11.65 8.94
N ASP A 105 -12.30 12.10 10.17
CA ASP A 105 -13.21 13.21 10.47
C ASP A 105 -12.46 14.56 10.49
N VAL A 106 -11.24 14.62 9.95
CA VAL A 106 -10.41 15.83 9.86
C VAL A 106 -10.14 16.17 8.37
N PRO A 107 -11.08 16.85 7.68
CA PRO A 107 -11.01 17.12 6.24
C PRO A 107 -9.69 17.74 5.78
N ASP A 108 -9.16 18.69 6.55
CA ASP A 108 -7.94 19.43 6.23
C ASP A 108 -6.70 18.53 6.04
N LEU A 109 -6.66 17.36 6.69
CA LEU A 109 -5.54 16.41 6.55
C LEU A 109 -5.50 15.76 5.18
N LEU A 110 -6.66 15.43 4.59
CA LEU A 110 -6.73 14.88 3.24
C LEU A 110 -6.64 15.99 2.19
N GLN A 111 -7.44 17.04 2.35
CA GLN A 111 -7.63 18.05 1.31
C GLN A 111 -6.34 18.81 0.97
N ARG A 112 -5.44 19.03 1.94
CA ARG A 112 -4.14 19.69 1.69
C ARG A 112 -3.22 18.93 0.73
N HIS A 113 -3.43 17.61 0.58
CA HIS A 113 -2.64 16.74 -0.29
C HIS A 113 -3.33 16.47 -1.64
N VAL A 114 -4.51 17.05 -1.87
CA VAL A 114 -5.24 16.97 -3.14
C VAL A 114 -4.85 18.17 -4.01
N ALA A 115 -4.04 17.93 -5.04
CA ALA A 115 -3.50 18.99 -5.91
C ALA A 115 -4.47 19.50 -6.99
N GLY A 116 -5.60 18.83 -7.20
CA GLY A 116 -6.57 19.12 -8.26
C GLY A 116 -8.02 19.13 -7.80
N LYS A 117 -8.95 18.99 -8.75
CA LYS A 117 -10.40 19.06 -8.50
C LYS A 117 -11.12 17.72 -8.58
N ARG A 118 -10.40 16.67 -8.98
CA ARG A 118 -10.95 15.33 -9.26
C ARG A 118 -10.22 14.31 -8.40
N VAL A 119 -10.99 13.56 -7.62
CA VAL A 119 -10.47 12.47 -6.79
C VAL A 119 -11.13 11.16 -7.19
N LEU A 120 -10.35 10.08 -7.25
CA LEU A 120 -10.85 8.72 -7.45
C LEU A 120 -10.57 7.90 -6.19
N VAL A 121 -11.60 7.56 -5.42
CA VAL A 121 -11.45 6.63 -4.29
C VAL A 121 -11.53 5.20 -4.81
N VAL A 122 -10.45 4.44 -4.64
CA VAL A 122 -10.38 3.01 -4.97
C VAL A 122 -10.45 2.23 -3.67
N THR A 123 -11.44 1.35 -3.56
CA THR A 123 -11.66 0.51 -2.39
C THR A 123 -12.21 -0.86 -2.80
N ASN A 124 -12.56 -1.72 -1.84
CA ASN A 124 -13.17 -3.02 -2.12
C ASN A 124 -14.59 -3.14 -1.54
N THR A 125 -15.26 -4.23 -1.87
CA THR A 125 -16.62 -4.55 -1.43
C THR A 125 -16.80 -4.63 0.09
N SER A 126 -15.74 -4.94 0.84
CA SER A 126 -15.77 -5.10 2.30
C SER A 126 -15.58 -3.77 3.03
N ILE A 127 -14.70 -2.92 2.51
CA ILE A 127 -14.30 -1.63 3.12
C ILE A 127 -15.25 -0.50 2.70
N ALA A 128 -15.77 -0.54 1.48
CA ALA A 128 -16.69 0.49 0.98
C ALA A 128 -17.87 0.80 1.93
N PRO A 129 -18.67 -0.18 2.40
CA PRO A 129 -19.81 0.10 3.28
C PRO A 129 -19.42 0.63 4.68
N LEU A 130 -18.15 0.49 5.07
CA LEU A 130 -17.68 0.92 6.40
C LEU A 130 -17.16 2.36 6.38
N TYR A 131 -16.42 2.74 5.34
CA TYR A 131 -15.59 3.96 5.37
C TYR A 131 -15.68 4.83 4.12
N LEU A 132 -16.26 4.37 3.01
CA LEU A 132 -16.25 5.15 1.76
C LEU A 132 -16.98 6.49 1.92
N GLU A 133 -18.17 6.48 2.49
CA GLU A 133 -18.98 7.69 2.65
C GLU A 133 -18.27 8.72 3.55
N ARG A 134 -17.69 8.27 4.66
CA ARG A 134 -16.86 9.11 5.55
C ARG A 134 -15.68 9.74 4.83
N VAL A 135 -14.97 8.98 3.99
CA VAL A 135 -13.85 9.51 3.20
C VAL A 135 -14.30 10.50 2.14
N VAL A 136 -15.43 10.23 1.46
CA VAL A 136 -16.02 11.16 0.49
C VAL A 136 -16.42 12.47 1.18
N GLU A 137 -17.02 12.39 2.36
CA GLU A 137 -17.36 13.56 3.17
C GLU A 137 -16.08 14.33 3.57
N ALA A 138 -15.05 13.66 4.07
CA ALA A 138 -13.77 14.30 4.42
C ALA A 138 -13.12 15.03 3.23
N LEU A 139 -13.26 14.49 2.02
CA LEU A 139 -12.71 15.10 0.80
C LEU A 139 -13.52 16.28 0.27
N THR A 140 -14.82 16.36 0.57
CA THR A 140 -15.75 17.33 -0.06
C THR A 140 -16.34 18.33 0.91
N ASN A 141 -16.43 18.01 2.19
CA ASN A 141 -16.99 18.89 3.21
C ASN A 141 -16.16 20.18 3.30
N GLY A 142 -16.84 21.32 3.27
CA GLY A 142 -16.21 22.64 3.24
C GLY A 142 -15.47 22.97 1.93
N ASN A 143 -15.46 22.10 0.91
CA ASN A 143 -14.67 22.28 -0.31
C ASN A 143 -15.42 21.88 -1.59
N SER A 144 -16.19 22.82 -2.11
CA SER A 144 -16.98 22.66 -3.35
C SER A 144 -16.15 22.51 -4.63
N ASN A 145 -14.82 22.68 -4.56
CA ASN A 145 -13.95 22.53 -5.73
C ASN A 145 -13.53 21.08 -5.97
N ILE A 146 -13.69 20.20 -4.98
CA ILE A 146 -13.35 18.78 -5.09
C ILE A 146 -14.59 17.99 -5.49
N SER A 147 -14.45 17.18 -6.53
CA SER A 147 -15.45 16.19 -6.93
C SER A 147 -14.86 14.80 -6.85
N VAL A 148 -15.60 13.87 -6.25
CA VAL A 148 -15.14 12.52 -5.95
C VAL A 148 -15.92 11.51 -6.79
N ASP A 149 -15.18 10.63 -7.45
CA ASP A 149 -15.68 9.40 -8.05
C ASP A 149 -15.12 8.22 -7.23
N SER A 150 -15.76 7.05 -7.30
CA SER A 150 -15.25 5.83 -6.65
C SER A 150 -15.24 4.60 -7.57
N VAL A 151 -14.37 3.65 -7.24
CA VAL A 151 -14.32 2.28 -7.78
C VAL A 151 -14.34 1.31 -6.61
N ILE A 152 -15.27 0.37 -6.64
CA ILE A 152 -15.40 -0.70 -5.65
C ILE A 152 -14.96 -2.00 -6.33
N LEU A 153 -13.79 -2.50 -5.95
CA LEU A 153 -13.20 -3.73 -6.45
C LEU A 153 -13.66 -4.95 -5.63
N PRO A 154 -13.60 -6.17 -6.17
CA PRO A 154 -13.83 -7.37 -5.36
C PRO A 154 -12.73 -7.53 -4.29
N ASP A 155 -13.11 -8.07 -3.12
CA ASP A 155 -12.17 -8.27 -2.01
C ASP A 155 -11.38 -9.58 -2.09
N GLY A 156 -10.09 -9.51 -1.76
CA GLY A 156 -9.18 -10.66 -1.63
C GLY A 156 -7.93 -10.61 -2.53
N GLU A 157 -6.85 -11.23 -2.06
CA GLU A 157 -5.54 -11.30 -2.74
C GLU A 157 -5.62 -11.86 -4.17
N LYS A 158 -6.56 -12.78 -4.43
CA LYS A 158 -6.77 -13.38 -5.77
C LYS A 158 -7.16 -12.35 -6.84
N TYR A 159 -7.73 -11.23 -6.44
CA TYR A 159 -8.11 -10.12 -7.33
C TYR A 159 -7.01 -9.08 -7.49
N LYS A 160 -5.86 -9.24 -6.83
CA LYS A 160 -4.71 -8.36 -6.99
C LYS A 160 -3.99 -8.63 -8.32
N ASN A 161 -4.64 -8.37 -9.44
CA ASN A 161 -4.18 -8.73 -10.79
C ASN A 161 -4.49 -7.61 -11.81
N MET A 162 -3.97 -7.77 -13.03
CA MET A 162 -4.10 -6.77 -14.09
C MET A 162 -5.56 -6.54 -14.51
N GLU A 163 -6.35 -7.60 -14.60
CA GLU A 163 -7.77 -7.52 -14.99
C GLU A 163 -8.58 -6.64 -14.02
N THR A 164 -8.37 -6.82 -12.72
CA THR A 164 -9.03 -6.00 -11.69
C THR A 164 -8.52 -4.56 -11.73
N MET A 165 -7.23 -4.35 -11.96
CA MET A 165 -6.65 -3.01 -12.11
C MET A 165 -7.22 -2.24 -13.30
N MET A 166 -7.56 -2.92 -14.41
CA MET A 166 -8.20 -2.27 -15.57
C MET A 166 -9.52 -1.57 -15.22
N GLN A 167 -10.26 -2.05 -14.21
CA GLN A 167 -11.49 -1.40 -13.76
C GLN A 167 -11.24 0.01 -13.20
N VAL A 168 -10.07 0.22 -12.57
CA VAL A 168 -9.64 1.54 -12.09
C VAL A 168 -9.41 2.48 -13.27
N PHE A 169 -8.70 2.02 -14.31
CA PHE A 169 -8.46 2.82 -15.51
C PHE A 169 -9.75 3.11 -16.27
N ASP A 170 -10.62 2.12 -16.42
CA ASP A 170 -11.92 2.28 -17.08
C ASP A 170 -12.74 3.37 -16.41
N LYS A 171 -12.83 3.37 -15.07
CA LYS A 171 -13.53 4.42 -14.34
C LYS A 171 -12.85 5.77 -14.53
N ALA A 172 -11.53 5.85 -14.37
CA ALA A 172 -10.80 7.12 -14.51
C ALA A 172 -10.97 7.76 -15.90
N ILE A 173 -10.91 6.94 -16.97
CA ILE A 173 -11.09 7.37 -18.36
C ILE A 173 -12.55 7.78 -18.62
N LYS A 174 -13.54 6.97 -18.20
CA LYS A 174 -14.98 7.29 -18.33
C LYS A 174 -15.33 8.58 -17.60
N SER A 175 -14.75 8.80 -16.43
CA SER A 175 -14.87 10.03 -15.62
C SER A 175 -14.02 11.20 -16.14
N ARG A 176 -13.34 11.04 -17.29
CA ARG A 176 -12.49 12.05 -17.95
C ARG A 176 -11.48 12.71 -17.00
N MET A 177 -10.86 11.91 -16.13
CA MET A 177 -9.84 12.42 -15.23
C MET A 177 -8.58 12.81 -16.02
N ASP A 178 -7.90 13.85 -15.53
CA ASP A 178 -6.67 14.36 -16.13
C ASP A 178 -5.49 14.16 -15.16
N ARG A 179 -4.29 14.62 -15.56
CA ARG A 179 -3.05 14.47 -14.80
C ARG A 179 -3.03 15.15 -13.42
N ARG A 180 -3.99 16.03 -13.12
CA ARG A 180 -4.13 16.69 -11.83
C ARG A 180 -5.07 15.93 -10.88
N CYS A 181 -5.68 14.82 -11.33
CA CYS A 181 -6.48 14.01 -10.43
C CYS A 181 -5.62 13.41 -9.32
N THR A 182 -6.28 13.00 -8.23
CA THR A 182 -5.64 12.29 -7.12
C THR A 182 -6.38 10.97 -6.89
N PHE A 183 -5.65 9.86 -6.86
CA PHE A 183 -6.22 8.58 -6.46
C PHE A 183 -6.14 8.42 -4.95
N VAL A 184 -7.14 7.83 -4.32
CA VAL A 184 -7.15 7.56 -2.88
C VAL A 184 -7.32 6.05 -2.70
N ALA A 185 -6.31 5.41 -2.14
CA ALA A 185 -6.35 3.99 -1.79
C ALA A 185 -7.00 3.84 -0.41
N LEU A 186 -8.24 3.36 -0.36
CA LEU A 186 -8.97 3.12 0.88
C LEU A 186 -9.14 1.62 1.12
N GLY A 187 -8.32 1.04 2.00
CA GLY A 187 -8.37 -0.39 2.31
C GLY A 187 -7.08 -0.95 2.88
N GLY A 188 -6.93 -2.27 2.84
CA GLY A 188 -5.69 -2.95 3.20
C GLY A 188 -4.61 -2.90 2.11
N GLY A 189 -3.54 -3.68 2.29
CA GLY A 189 -2.38 -3.67 1.40
C GLY A 189 -2.66 -4.07 -0.05
N VAL A 190 -3.68 -4.89 -0.30
CA VAL A 190 -4.14 -5.24 -1.65
C VAL A 190 -4.58 -3.99 -2.43
N ILE A 191 -5.44 -3.18 -1.81
CA ILE A 191 -5.92 -1.94 -2.42
C ILE A 191 -4.80 -0.91 -2.50
N GLY A 192 -3.96 -0.80 -1.47
CA GLY A 192 -2.79 0.09 -1.46
C GLY A 192 -1.87 -0.16 -2.66
N ASP A 193 -1.46 -1.40 -2.86
CA ASP A 193 -0.54 -1.77 -3.95
C ASP A 193 -1.17 -1.61 -5.33
N LEU A 194 -2.42 -2.06 -5.51
CA LEU A 194 -3.12 -1.98 -6.80
C LEU A 194 -3.42 -0.52 -7.17
N CYS A 195 -3.95 0.27 -6.24
CA CYS A 195 -4.26 1.68 -6.46
C CYS A 195 -2.99 2.50 -6.69
N GLY A 196 -1.92 2.26 -5.91
CA GLY A 196 -0.63 2.91 -6.10
C GLY A 196 -0.03 2.61 -7.48
N PHE A 197 -0.13 1.37 -7.95
CA PHE A 197 0.37 1.00 -9.28
C PHE A 197 -0.50 1.57 -10.41
N ALA A 198 -1.82 1.62 -10.22
CA ALA A 198 -2.72 2.32 -11.12
C ALA A 198 -2.39 3.81 -11.19
N ALA A 199 -2.14 4.47 -10.06
CA ALA A 199 -1.75 5.88 -10.02
C ALA A 199 -0.39 6.13 -10.71
N ALA A 200 0.57 5.22 -10.53
CA ALA A 200 1.89 5.30 -11.18
C ALA A 200 1.81 5.25 -12.72
N THR A 201 0.82 4.54 -13.26
CA THR A 201 0.74 4.21 -14.69
C THR A 201 -0.34 4.99 -15.43
N TYR A 202 -1.41 5.40 -14.75
CA TYR A 202 -2.47 6.23 -15.33
C TYR A 202 -1.89 7.57 -15.78
N VAL A 203 -2.08 7.90 -17.06
CA VAL A 203 -1.46 9.06 -17.74
C VAL A 203 0.04 9.24 -17.45
N ARG A 204 0.75 8.13 -17.17
CA ARG A 204 2.18 8.06 -16.78
C ARG A 204 2.50 8.69 -15.42
N GLY A 205 1.52 8.76 -14.52
CA GLY A 205 1.69 9.21 -13.15
C GLY A 205 0.66 10.28 -12.79
N VAL A 206 -0.11 10.01 -11.74
CA VAL A 206 -0.96 10.97 -11.03
C VAL A 206 -0.74 10.86 -9.54
N ASN A 207 -1.04 11.92 -8.80
CA ASN A 207 -0.92 11.91 -7.35
C ASN A 207 -1.78 10.80 -6.73
N PHE A 208 -1.33 10.24 -5.61
CA PHE A 208 -2.18 9.37 -4.81
C PHE A 208 -1.96 9.52 -3.31
N ILE A 209 -2.98 9.17 -2.53
CA ILE A 209 -3.00 9.19 -1.07
C ILE A 209 -3.31 7.77 -0.58
N GLN A 210 -2.69 7.34 0.51
CA GLN A 210 -3.01 6.08 1.18
C GLN A 210 -3.84 6.31 2.45
N ILE A 211 -4.94 5.56 2.59
CA ILE A 211 -5.75 5.44 3.80
C ILE A 211 -5.79 3.96 4.17
N PRO A 212 -4.73 3.43 4.83
CA PRO A 212 -4.65 2.02 5.19
C PRO A 212 -5.58 1.64 6.35
N THR A 213 -6.44 0.65 6.13
CA THR A 213 -7.47 0.21 7.11
C THR A 213 -7.18 -1.15 7.73
N THR A 214 -5.99 -1.72 7.52
CA THR A 214 -5.53 -2.93 8.21
C THR A 214 -4.23 -2.64 8.92
N LEU A 215 -3.97 -3.34 10.05
CA LEU A 215 -2.73 -3.12 10.80
C LEU A 215 -1.50 -3.41 9.93
N MET A 216 -1.53 -4.49 9.15
CA MET A 216 -0.52 -4.83 8.14
C MET A 216 -0.22 -3.64 7.20
N ALA A 217 -1.26 -3.00 6.66
CA ALA A 217 -1.08 -1.88 5.75
C ALA A 217 -0.55 -0.63 6.47
N GLN A 218 -1.00 -0.38 7.69
CA GLN A 218 -0.58 0.77 8.51
C GLN A 218 0.90 0.68 8.91
N VAL A 219 1.41 -0.51 9.22
CA VAL A 219 2.78 -0.70 9.72
C VAL A 219 3.79 -1.07 8.63
N ASP A 220 3.33 -1.57 7.47
CA ASP A 220 4.22 -2.03 6.41
C ASP A 220 3.81 -1.47 5.04
N SER A 221 2.77 -1.99 4.39
CA SER A 221 2.60 -1.78 2.94
C SER A 221 2.30 -0.34 2.50
N SER A 222 1.76 0.50 3.39
CA SER A 222 1.53 1.92 3.07
C SER A 222 2.81 2.78 3.05
N VAL A 223 3.93 2.26 3.55
CA VAL A 223 5.19 2.98 3.66
C VAL A 223 6.22 2.48 2.63
N GLY A 224 6.81 3.42 1.88
CA GLY A 224 7.97 3.20 1.02
C GLY A 224 7.67 2.92 -0.45
N GLY A 225 6.43 3.11 -0.90
CA GLY A 225 6.09 3.27 -2.31
C GLY A 225 6.30 2.05 -3.20
N LYS A 226 6.43 0.84 -2.65
CA LYS A 226 6.32 -0.36 -3.50
C LYS A 226 4.86 -0.60 -3.80
N THR A 227 4.52 -0.63 -5.09
CA THR A 227 3.16 -0.82 -5.57
C THR A 227 3.18 -1.91 -6.62
N GLY A 228 2.08 -2.64 -6.81
CA GLY A 228 2.04 -3.67 -7.82
C GLY A 228 0.87 -4.64 -7.73
N ILE A 229 0.94 -5.64 -8.57
CA ILE A 229 -0.04 -6.71 -8.73
C ILE A 229 0.65 -8.05 -8.92
N ASN A 230 -0.12 -9.11 -8.74
CA ASN A 230 0.32 -10.49 -8.92
C ASN A 230 0.17 -10.92 -10.38
N HIS A 231 1.08 -11.80 -10.80
CA HIS A 231 0.94 -12.66 -11.96
C HIS A 231 0.49 -14.06 -11.47
N PRO A 232 -0.25 -14.87 -12.27
CA PRO A 232 -0.63 -16.23 -11.87
C PRO A 232 0.52 -17.12 -11.38
N HIS A 233 1.75 -16.83 -11.83
CA HIS A 233 2.95 -17.58 -11.47
C HIS A 233 3.85 -16.88 -10.44
N ALA A 234 3.57 -15.63 -10.05
CA ALA A 234 4.45 -14.90 -9.14
C ALA A 234 3.78 -13.71 -8.45
N LYS A 235 3.94 -13.62 -7.13
CA LYS A 235 3.43 -12.52 -6.30
C LYS A 235 4.26 -11.25 -6.48
N ASN A 236 3.60 -10.10 -6.63
CA ASN A 236 4.22 -8.76 -6.67
C ASN A 236 5.33 -8.54 -7.72
N MET A 237 5.36 -9.32 -8.80
CA MET A 237 6.41 -9.21 -9.83
C MET A 237 6.17 -8.09 -10.85
N ILE A 238 4.97 -7.52 -10.90
CA ILE A 238 4.60 -6.46 -11.84
C ILE A 238 4.19 -5.25 -11.00
N GLY A 239 4.92 -4.15 -11.10
CA GLY A 239 4.69 -2.99 -10.23
C GLY A 239 5.59 -1.80 -10.52
N ALA A 240 5.54 -0.82 -9.61
CA ALA A 240 6.35 0.39 -9.66
C ALA A 240 6.76 0.86 -8.27
N PHE A 241 7.90 1.54 -8.19
CA PHE A 241 8.26 2.37 -7.03
C PHE A 241 7.62 3.75 -7.21
N TYR A 242 6.54 4.02 -6.47
CA TYR A 242 5.72 5.23 -6.58
C TYR A 242 5.24 5.70 -5.20
N GLN A 243 5.63 6.91 -4.81
CA GLN A 243 5.39 7.44 -3.46
C GLN A 243 4.05 8.18 -3.36
N PRO A 244 3.30 8.03 -2.25
CA PRO A 244 2.08 8.78 -2.02
C PRO A 244 2.39 10.25 -1.70
N GLN A 245 1.36 11.11 -1.75
CA GLN A 245 1.42 12.48 -1.24
C GLN A 245 1.35 12.52 0.29
N CYS A 246 0.61 11.57 0.89
CA CYS A 246 0.60 11.30 2.31
C CYS A 246 0.03 9.91 2.61
N VAL A 247 0.24 9.45 3.84
CA VAL A 247 -0.47 8.31 4.42
C VAL A 247 -1.28 8.81 5.60
N LEU A 248 -2.57 8.49 5.65
CA LEU A 248 -3.46 8.85 6.75
C LEU A 248 -3.92 7.60 7.48
N ILE A 249 -3.36 7.38 8.66
CA ILE A 249 -3.64 6.25 9.53
C ILE A 249 -4.61 6.68 10.61
N ASP A 250 -5.90 6.38 10.39
CA ASP A 250 -6.92 6.46 11.42
C ASP A 250 -6.98 5.11 12.17
N THR A 251 -6.55 5.10 13.43
CA THR A 251 -6.52 3.89 14.26
C THR A 251 -7.91 3.32 14.52
N ASP A 252 -8.97 4.11 14.41
CA ASP A 252 -10.35 3.65 14.65
C ASP A 252 -10.81 2.68 13.57
N THR A 253 -10.18 2.70 12.40
CA THR A 253 -10.44 1.73 11.33
C THR A 253 -10.08 0.30 11.73
N LEU A 254 -9.21 0.14 12.73
CA LEU A 254 -8.88 -1.17 13.28
C LEU A 254 -10.03 -1.74 14.12
N ASN A 255 -11.00 -0.95 14.59
CA ASN A 255 -12.07 -1.47 15.46
C ASN A 255 -13.01 -2.47 14.74
N THR A 256 -13.11 -2.40 13.42
CA THR A 256 -13.90 -3.37 12.62
C THR A 256 -13.03 -4.45 11.98
N LEU A 257 -11.71 -4.40 12.15
CA LEU A 257 -10.79 -5.36 11.53
C LEU A 257 -10.87 -6.71 12.26
N PRO A 258 -11.07 -7.86 11.58
CA PRO A 258 -11.10 -9.17 12.23
C PRO A 258 -9.83 -9.46 13.05
N ASP A 259 -9.97 -10.19 14.16
CA ASP A 259 -8.83 -10.53 15.05
C ASP A 259 -7.68 -11.25 14.31
N ARG A 260 -8.03 -12.12 13.35
CA ARG A 260 -7.04 -12.83 12.53
C ARG A 260 -6.22 -11.87 11.66
N GLU A 261 -6.84 -10.82 11.13
CA GLU A 261 -6.17 -9.77 10.34
C GLU A 261 -5.34 -8.84 11.22
N LEU A 262 -5.80 -8.55 12.44
CA LEU A 262 -5.01 -7.84 13.44
C LEU A 262 -3.73 -8.62 13.78
N ALA A 263 -3.86 -9.90 14.13
CA ALA A 263 -2.73 -10.78 14.42
C ALA A 263 -1.75 -10.88 13.23
N SER A 264 -2.28 -11.02 12.01
CA SER A 264 -1.48 -10.98 10.77
C SER A 264 -0.63 -9.71 10.69
N GLY A 265 -1.19 -8.53 10.98
CA GLY A 265 -0.43 -7.28 11.02
C GLY A 265 0.66 -7.23 12.10
N ILE A 266 0.45 -7.87 13.25
CA ILE A 266 1.45 -7.95 14.33
C ILE A 266 2.71 -8.71 13.88
N ALA A 267 2.62 -9.65 12.94
CA ALA A 267 3.79 -10.35 12.42
C ALA A 267 4.85 -9.37 11.88
N GLU A 268 4.43 -8.32 11.17
CA GLU A 268 5.34 -7.29 10.66
C GLU A 268 5.90 -6.39 11.76
N ILE A 269 5.12 -6.14 12.82
CA ILE A 269 5.58 -5.40 14.00
C ILE A 269 6.72 -6.15 14.70
N VAL A 270 6.57 -7.47 14.87
CA VAL A 270 7.59 -8.36 15.41
C VAL A 270 8.84 -8.37 14.53
N LYS A 271 8.66 -8.41 13.21
CA LYS A 271 9.77 -8.37 12.25
C LYS A 271 10.70 -7.18 12.47
N TYR A 272 10.17 -5.97 12.66
CA TYR A 272 11.00 -4.77 12.89
C TYR A 272 11.89 -4.90 14.13
N GLY A 273 11.33 -5.43 15.22
CA GLY A 273 12.08 -5.66 16.44
C GLY A 273 13.24 -6.63 16.24
N LEU A 274 13.00 -7.74 15.53
CA LEU A 274 14.01 -8.74 15.24
C LEU A 274 15.16 -8.23 14.35
N ILE A 275 14.84 -7.47 13.31
CA ILE A 275 15.83 -7.10 12.30
C ILE A 275 16.69 -5.91 12.69
N ARG A 276 16.19 -5.00 13.53
CA ARG A 276 16.90 -3.73 13.81
C ARG A 276 16.58 -3.01 15.12
N ASP A 277 15.61 -3.44 15.91
CA ASP A 277 15.09 -2.63 17.03
C ASP A 277 14.81 -3.46 18.28
N ALA A 278 15.87 -3.81 19.01
CA ALA A 278 15.78 -4.66 20.20
C ALA A 278 14.88 -4.08 21.30
N ASP A 279 14.98 -2.77 21.55
CA ASP A 279 14.15 -2.08 22.54
C ASP A 279 12.67 -2.15 22.15
N PHE A 280 12.36 -2.03 20.85
CA PHE A 280 10.99 -2.21 20.37
C PHE A 280 10.51 -3.65 20.52
N PHE A 281 11.36 -4.65 20.25
CA PHE A 281 11.03 -6.06 20.49
C PHE A 281 10.69 -6.31 21.96
N GLU A 282 11.49 -5.79 22.90
CA GLU A 282 11.22 -5.91 24.35
C GLU A 282 9.94 -5.19 24.77
N TRP A 283 9.65 -4.04 24.15
CA TRP A 283 8.38 -3.35 24.37
C TRP A 283 7.21 -4.22 23.90
N GLN A 284 7.33 -4.88 22.75
CA GLN A 284 6.28 -5.76 22.23
C GLN A 284 6.02 -6.96 23.14
N GLU A 285 7.07 -7.59 23.68
CA GLU A 285 6.93 -8.69 24.65
C GLU A 285 6.11 -8.26 25.89
N LYS A 286 6.28 -7.02 26.34
CA LYS A 286 5.55 -6.47 27.50
C LYS A 286 4.11 -6.04 27.18
N ASN A 287 3.84 -5.69 25.93
CA ASN A 287 2.58 -5.02 25.54
C ASN A 287 1.72 -5.83 24.55
N MET A 288 2.08 -7.08 24.23
CA MET A 288 1.34 -7.91 23.27
C MET A 288 -0.14 -8.06 23.63
N HIS A 289 -0.46 -8.23 24.91
CA HIS A 289 -1.85 -8.30 25.36
C HIS A 289 -2.62 -7.01 25.07
N ALA A 290 -1.99 -5.84 25.29
CA ALA A 290 -2.61 -4.54 25.00
C ALA A 290 -2.83 -4.35 23.48
N LEU A 291 -1.88 -4.78 22.64
CA LEU A 291 -2.03 -4.77 21.18
C LEU A 291 -3.21 -5.63 20.72
N LEU A 292 -3.32 -6.86 21.21
CA LEU A 292 -4.43 -7.76 20.88
C LEU A 292 -5.77 -7.26 21.41
N ALA A 293 -5.76 -6.53 22.53
CA ALA A 293 -6.93 -5.87 23.09
C ALA A 293 -7.29 -4.55 22.38
N ARG A 294 -6.54 -4.17 21.34
CA ARG A 294 -6.72 -2.91 20.58
C ARG A 294 -6.63 -1.67 21.46
N ASP A 295 -5.77 -1.70 22.47
CA ASP A 295 -5.49 -0.52 23.30
C ASP A 295 -5.02 0.63 22.39
N PRO A 296 -5.67 1.80 22.42
CA PRO A 296 -5.36 2.90 21.50
C PRO A 296 -3.92 3.39 21.61
N ASN A 297 -3.36 3.43 22.83
CA ASN A 297 -2.00 3.91 23.04
C ASN A 297 -0.97 2.90 22.55
N ALA A 298 -1.17 1.61 22.85
CA ALA A 298 -0.31 0.54 22.37
C ALA A 298 -0.33 0.45 20.83
N LEU A 299 -1.50 0.52 20.20
CA LEU A 299 -1.63 0.53 18.75
C LEU A 299 -0.94 1.75 18.13
N ALA A 300 -1.22 2.96 18.63
CA ALA A 300 -0.60 4.18 18.11
C ALA A 300 0.93 4.13 18.22
N TYR A 301 1.47 3.67 19.36
CA TYR A 301 2.91 3.52 19.54
C TYR A 301 3.50 2.47 18.59
N ALA A 302 2.89 1.29 18.47
CA ALA A 302 3.41 0.22 17.63
C ALA A 302 3.37 0.59 16.14
N ILE A 303 2.31 1.27 15.70
CA ILE A 303 2.20 1.81 14.33
C ILE A 303 3.29 2.84 14.09
N LYS A 304 3.38 3.86 14.95
CA LYS A 304 4.40 4.90 14.85
C LYS A 304 5.80 4.30 14.75
N ARG A 305 6.17 3.43 15.69
CA ARG A 305 7.52 2.87 15.75
C ARG A 305 7.84 1.97 14.55
N SER A 306 6.84 1.26 14.04
CA SER A 306 6.97 0.50 12.79
C SER A 306 7.18 1.41 11.58
N CYS A 307 6.41 2.50 11.47
CA CYS A 307 6.57 3.50 10.42
C CYS A 307 7.95 4.17 10.47
N GLU A 308 8.44 4.54 11.65
CA GLU A 308 9.80 5.07 11.84
C GLU A 308 10.86 4.09 11.35
N ASN A 309 10.76 2.82 11.77
CA ASN A 309 11.67 1.76 11.36
C ASN A 309 11.70 1.58 9.83
N LYS A 310 10.53 1.60 9.17
CA LYS A 310 10.47 1.45 7.72
C LYS A 310 10.89 2.72 6.99
N ALA A 311 10.51 3.90 7.48
CA ALA A 311 10.85 5.19 6.89
C ALA A 311 12.37 5.37 6.79
N GLU A 312 13.10 5.09 7.87
CA GLU A 312 14.56 5.21 7.89
C GLU A 312 15.22 4.26 6.88
N VAL A 313 14.79 2.99 6.83
CA VAL A 313 15.30 2.02 5.85
C VAL A 313 14.99 2.45 4.41
N VAL A 314 13.79 2.98 4.15
CA VAL A 314 13.38 3.47 2.84
C VAL A 314 14.16 4.71 2.42
N SER A 315 14.41 5.64 3.34
CA SER A 315 15.21 6.84 3.09
C SER A 315 16.65 6.51 2.72
N LEU A 316 17.20 5.44 3.30
CA LEU A 316 18.55 4.96 3.00
C LEU A 316 18.62 4.10 1.73
N ASP A 317 17.56 3.36 1.39
CA ASP A 317 17.54 2.45 0.25
C ASP A 317 16.14 2.32 -0.39
N GLU A 318 15.69 3.39 -1.06
CA GLU A 318 14.34 3.48 -1.65
C GLU A 318 14.06 2.34 -2.64
N LYS A 319 15.04 1.92 -3.43
CA LYS A 319 14.82 0.96 -4.54
C LYS A 319 15.26 -0.48 -4.23
N GLU A 320 15.49 -0.81 -2.96
CA GLU A 320 15.89 -2.16 -2.51
C GLU A 320 17.15 -2.68 -3.21
N SER A 321 18.22 -1.90 -3.14
CA SER A 321 19.55 -2.27 -3.64
C SER A 321 20.40 -3.04 -2.63
N GLY A 322 20.07 -2.96 -1.33
CA GLY A 322 20.81 -3.61 -0.25
C GLY A 322 20.06 -3.58 1.07
N LEU A 323 20.19 -2.50 1.84
CA LEU A 323 19.66 -2.40 3.21
C LEU A 323 18.16 -2.71 3.29
N ARG A 324 17.35 -2.22 2.33
CA ARG A 324 15.90 -2.44 2.36
C ARG A 324 15.52 -3.90 2.16
N ALA A 325 16.43 -4.74 1.67
CA ALA A 325 16.22 -6.19 1.61
C ALA A 325 16.01 -6.82 2.99
N THR A 326 16.58 -6.24 4.06
CA THR A 326 16.41 -6.70 5.46
C THR A 326 14.95 -6.74 5.91
N LEU A 327 14.07 -5.92 5.33
CA LEU A 327 12.63 -5.95 5.58
C LEU A 327 11.96 -7.25 5.10
N ASN A 328 12.68 -8.12 4.39
CA ASN A 328 12.19 -9.40 3.90
C ASN A 328 12.55 -10.59 4.83
N LEU A 329 12.87 -10.36 6.12
CA LEU A 329 12.99 -11.45 7.11
C LEU A 329 11.71 -12.30 7.09
N GLY A 330 11.89 -13.63 7.04
CA GLY A 330 10.81 -14.60 6.94
C GLY A 330 10.10 -14.67 5.59
N HIS A 331 10.19 -13.64 4.73
CA HIS A 331 9.40 -13.56 3.49
C HIS A 331 9.81 -14.60 2.44
N THR A 332 11.06 -15.05 2.38
CA THR A 332 11.43 -16.12 1.42
C THR A 332 10.63 -17.39 1.70
N PHE A 333 10.59 -17.80 2.97
CA PHE A 333 9.79 -18.95 3.41
C PHE A 333 8.29 -18.65 3.37
N GLY A 334 7.88 -17.46 3.79
CA GLY A 334 6.48 -17.04 3.78
C GLY A 334 5.88 -17.03 2.39
N HIS A 335 6.56 -16.45 1.39
CA HIS A 335 6.09 -16.49 0.01
C HIS A 335 6.03 -17.92 -0.54
N ALA A 336 6.96 -18.79 -0.15
CA ALA A 336 6.90 -20.20 -0.51
C ALA A 336 5.68 -20.90 0.11
N ILE A 337 5.33 -20.59 1.36
CA ILE A 337 4.09 -21.06 2.00
C ILE A 337 2.86 -20.54 1.24
N GLU A 338 2.79 -19.24 0.94
CA GLU A 338 1.65 -18.65 0.23
C GLU A 338 1.48 -19.26 -1.18
N ALA A 339 2.57 -19.45 -1.91
CA ALA A 339 2.55 -20.02 -3.24
C ALA A 339 2.22 -21.54 -3.23
N GLY A 340 2.81 -22.29 -2.30
CA GLY A 340 2.61 -23.73 -2.17
C GLY A 340 1.25 -24.12 -1.59
N PHE A 341 0.73 -23.35 -0.63
CA PHE A 341 -0.57 -23.58 0.00
C PHE A 341 -1.73 -23.00 -0.82
N GLY A 342 -1.47 -21.97 -1.62
CA GLY A 342 -2.44 -21.27 -2.44
C GLY A 342 -2.80 -19.89 -1.87
N TYR A 343 -2.83 -18.88 -2.75
CA TYR A 343 -3.10 -17.50 -2.35
C TYR A 343 -4.46 -17.35 -1.66
N GLY A 344 -4.44 -16.76 -0.47
CA GLY A 344 -5.63 -16.48 0.34
C GLY A 344 -6.04 -17.60 1.30
N GLN A 345 -5.36 -18.75 1.33
CA GLN A 345 -5.59 -19.78 2.36
C GLN A 345 -5.04 -19.33 3.72
N TRP A 346 -3.79 -18.87 3.72
CA TRP A 346 -3.18 -18.12 4.81
C TRP A 346 -3.13 -16.64 4.48
N LEU A 347 -3.26 -15.83 5.53
CA LEU A 347 -2.94 -14.41 5.47
C LEU A 347 -1.43 -14.24 5.34
N HIS A 348 -1.00 -13.14 4.72
CA HIS A 348 0.41 -12.87 4.53
C HIS A 348 1.21 -12.89 5.83
N GLY A 349 0.69 -12.25 6.90
CA GLY A 349 1.36 -12.22 8.19
C GLY A 349 1.48 -13.59 8.87
N GLU A 350 0.56 -14.51 8.62
CA GLU A 350 0.66 -15.89 9.10
C GLU A 350 1.83 -16.63 8.43
N ALA A 351 1.95 -16.47 7.10
CA ALA A 351 3.06 -17.04 6.35
C ALA A 351 4.40 -16.40 6.73
N VAL A 352 4.43 -15.09 6.93
CA VAL A 352 5.63 -14.37 7.40
C VAL A 352 5.99 -14.82 8.82
N ALA A 353 5.04 -15.02 9.73
CA ALA A 353 5.30 -15.51 11.07
C ALA A 353 5.98 -16.90 11.08
N ALA A 354 5.41 -17.87 10.37
CA ALA A 354 6.03 -19.19 10.21
C ALA A 354 7.40 -19.09 9.51
N GLY A 355 7.50 -18.23 8.49
CA GLY A 355 8.75 -18.00 7.78
C GLY A 355 9.85 -17.36 8.65
N MET A 356 9.49 -16.46 9.57
CA MET A 356 10.41 -15.89 10.56
C MET A 356 10.93 -16.99 11.49
N VAL A 357 10.06 -17.89 11.95
CA VAL A 357 10.49 -19.03 12.77
C VAL A 357 11.47 -19.93 12.02
N MET A 358 11.22 -20.21 10.73
CA MET A 358 12.16 -20.97 9.89
C MET A 358 13.51 -20.25 9.72
N ALA A 359 13.50 -18.93 9.50
CA ALA A 359 14.72 -18.13 9.39
C ALA A 359 15.51 -18.08 10.71
N VAL A 360 14.81 -18.02 11.85
CA VAL A 360 15.40 -18.06 13.20
C VAL A 360 16.05 -19.42 13.47
N GLU A 361 15.34 -20.52 13.19
CA GLU A 361 15.89 -21.87 13.33
C GLU A 361 17.13 -22.07 12.45
N MET A 362 17.10 -21.59 11.20
CA MET A 362 18.25 -21.65 10.30
C MET A 362 19.43 -20.83 10.84
N SER A 363 19.16 -19.63 11.37
CA SER A 363 20.19 -18.77 11.98
C SER A 363 20.84 -19.44 13.20
N TYR A 364 20.04 -20.14 14.00
CA TYR A 364 20.53 -20.92 15.15
C TYR A 364 21.39 -22.11 14.71
N ARG A 365 20.98 -22.86 13.68
CA ARG A 365 21.77 -23.98 13.11
C ARG A 365 23.12 -23.54 12.55
N LEU A 366 23.19 -22.32 12.04
CA LEU A 366 24.45 -21.70 11.59
C LEU A 366 25.35 -21.23 12.74
N GLY A 367 24.88 -21.31 13.99
CA GLY A 367 25.58 -20.80 15.17
C GLY A 367 25.64 -19.27 15.21
N TRP A 368 24.75 -18.57 14.51
CA TRP A 368 24.79 -17.11 14.39
C TRP A 368 24.00 -16.40 15.48
N ILE A 369 23.07 -17.09 16.13
CA ILE A 369 22.26 -16.59 17.23
C ILE A 369 22.21 -17.63 18.37
N ASP A 370 21.88 -17.14 19.56
CA ASP A 370 21.69 -17.98 20.75
C ASP A 370 20.30 -18.64 20.79
N GLY A 371 20.19 -19.80 21.45
CA GLY A 371 18.93 -20.53 21.60
C GLY A 371 17.84 -19.73 22.33
N THR A 372 18.21 -18.81 23.23
CA THR A 372 17.26 -17.92 23.91
C THR A 372 16.51 -17.00 22.94
N ILE A 373 17.12 -16.62 21.82
CA ILE A 373 16.45 -15.82 20.78
C ILE A 373 15.37 -16.66 20.08
N VAL A 374 15.65 -17.94 19.84
CA VAL A 374 14.67 -18.88 19.25
C VAL A 374 13.44 -18.99 20.15
N GLU A 375 13.65 -19.17 21.46
CA GLU A 375 12.56 -19.26 22.44
C GLU A 375 11.73 -17.97 22.53
N ARG A 376 12.39 -16.81 22.56
CA ARG A 376 11.71 -15.51 22.60
C ARG A 376 10.86 -15.26 21.36
N VAL A 377 11.38 -15.55 20.16
CA VAL A 377 10.62 -15.42 18.91
C VAL A 377 9.41 -16.35 18.89
N LEU A 378 9.58 -17.62 19.28
CA LEU A 378 8.48 -18.57 19.35
C LEU A 378 7.40 -18.10 20.35
N ASN A 379 7.83 -17.60 21.51
CA ASN A 379 6.92 -17.13 22.55
C ASN A 379 6.11 -15.91 22.10
N ILE A 380 6.76 -14.86 21.56
CA ILE A 380 6.06 -13.65 21.15
C ILE A 380 5.07 -13.90 20.01
N LEU A 381 5.41 -14.76 19.04
CA LEU A 381 4.49 -15.12 17.95
C LEU A 381 3.31 -15.96 18.44
N LYS A 382 3.53 -16.88 19.39
CA LYS A 382 2.44 -17.62 20.05
C LYS A 382 1.52 -16.69 20.84
N GLN A 383 2.08 -15.73 21.59
CA GLN A 383 1.29 -14.73 22.30
C GLN A 383 0.43 -13.91 21.34
N ALA A 384 0.99 -13.53 20.17
CA ALA A 384 0.27 -12.85 19.09
C ALA A 384 -0.77 -13.73 18.36
N LYS A 385 -0.94 -15.01 18.77
CA LYS A 385 -1.82 -16.00 18.13
C LYS A 385 -1.47 -16.29 16.67
N LEU A 386 -0.19 -16.22 16.32
CA LEU A 386 0.33 -16.51 14.98
C LEU A 386 0.87 -17.94 14.86
N PRO A 387 0.79 -18.56 13.67
CA PRO A 387 1.37 -19.88 13.46
C PRO A 387 2.91 -19.82 13.51
N THR A 388 3.50 -20.84 14.14
CA THR A 388 4.96 -20.99 14.27
C THR A 388 5.51 -22.20 13.52
N SER A 389 4.74 -22.75 12.58
CA SER A 389 5.12 -23.86 11.72
C SER A 389 4.31 -23.74 10.43
N PRO A 390 4.85 -24.11 9.25
CA PRO A 390 4.12 -24.04 8.00
C PRO A 390 2.93 -25.03 7.99
N PRO A 391 2.00 -24.91 7.03
CA PRO A 391 0.93 -25.90 6.83
C PRO A 391 1.50 -27.31 6.61
N GLU A 392 0.83 -28.34 7.14
CA GLU A 392 1.27 -29.74 7.08
C GLU A 392 1.51 -30.27 5.65
N MET A 393 0.78 -29.74 4.67
CA MET A 393 0.95 -30.16 3.27
C MET A 393 2.21 -29.60 2.58
N MET A 394 2.93 -28.68 3.21
CA MET A 394 4.16 -28.13 2.64
C MET A 394 5.27 -29.17 2.64
N THR A 395 5.90 -29.40 1.49
CA THR A 395 7.05 -30.29 1.35
C THR A 395 8.33 -29.50 1.06
N VAL A 396 9.49 -30.16 1.23
CA VAL A 396 10.80 -29.58 0.91
C VAL A 396 10.86 -29.16 -0.57
N GLU A 397 10.29 -29.95 -1.46
CA GLU A 397 10.25 -29.71 -2.90
C GLU A 397 9.41 -28.47 -3.23
N LEU A 398 8.25 -28.29 -2.57
CA LEU A 398 7.42 -27.09 -2.74
C LEU A 398 8.16 -25.84 -2.29
N PHE A 399 8.86 -25.89 -1.15
CA PHE A 399 9.72 -24.79 -0.70
C PHE A 399 10.80 -24.47 -1.72
N LYS A 400 11.60 -25.47 -2.13
CA LYS A 400 12.71 -25.25 -3.08
C LYS A 400 12.23 -24.70 -4.41
N ALA A 401 11.12 -25.20 -4.95
CA ALA A 401 10.56 -24.72 -6.21
C ALA A 401 10.13 -23.25 -6.13
N ALA A 402 9.45 -22.85 -5.07
CA ALA A 402 9.01 -21.47 -4.89
C ALA A 402 10.18 -20.51 -4.57
N MET A 403 11.16 -20.96 -3.79
CA MET A 403 12.33 -20.15 -3.42
C MET A 403 13.26 -19.89 -4.62
N ALA A 404 13.26 -20.75 -5.64
CA ALA A 404 14.07 -20.59 -6.86
C ALA A 404 13.68 -19.39 -7.73
N VAL A 405 12.43 -18.90 -7.61
CA VAL A 405 11.91 -17.73 -8.35
C VAL A 405 11.73 -16.50 -7.46
N ASP A 406 12.26 -16.53 -6.23
CA ASP A 406 12.21 -15.37 -5.33
C ASP A 406 13.05 -14.21 -5.92
N LYS A 407 12.52 -12.98 -5.86
CA LYS A 407 13.19 -11.75 -6.33
C LYS A 407 14.58 -11.50 -5.75
N LYS A 408 14.93 -12.14 -4.63
CA LYS A 408 16.25 -12.05 -3.98
C LYS A 408 17.30 -12.93 -4.64
N VAL A 409 16.90 -13.85 -5.53
CA VAL A 409 17.82 -14.58 -6.39
C VAL A 409 18.56 -13.57 -7.29
N ALA A 410 19.89 -13.50 -7.17
CA ALA A 410 20.74 -12.74 -8.08
C ALA A 410 21.68 -13.72 -8.78
N ASP A 411 21.68 -13.71 -10.11
CA ASP A 411 22.50 -14.58 -10.95
C ASP A 411 22.40 -16.07 -10.56
N GLY A 412 21.20 -16.52 -10.18
CA GLY A 412 20.92 -17.90 -9.77
C GLY A 412 21.27 -18.22 -8.31
N VAL A 413 21.85 -17.27 -7.56
CA VAL A 413 22.22 -17.44 -6.15
C VAL A 413 21.12 -16.91 -5.24
N LEU A 414 20.55 -17.81 -4.42
CA LEU A 414 19.56 -17.45 -3.42
C LEU A 414 20.20 -16.67 -2.27
N ARG A 415 19.67 -15.49 -1.99
CA ARG A 415 20.03 -14.70 -0.80
C ARG A 415 18.89 -14.71 0.21
N LEU A 416 19.23 -14.85 1.47
CA LEU A 416 18.29 -14.88 2.59
C LEU A 416 18.54 -13.72 3.55
N ILE A 417 17.51 -13.41 4.33
CA ILE A 417 17.63 -12.56 5.51
C ILE A 417 17.64 -13.49 6.71
N LEU A 418 18.73 -13.44 7.48
CA LEU A 418 18.97 -14.27 8.64
C LEU A 418 19.39 -13.39 9.81
N LEU A 419 19.13 -13.85 11.03
CA LEU A 419 19.57 -13.14 12.24
C LEU A 419 21.03 -13.46 12.53
N LYS A 420 21.76 -12.49 13.10
CA LYS A 420 23.15 -12.67 13.49
C LYS A 420 23.49 -11.77 14.68
N GLY A 421 24.01 -12.37 15.74
CA GLY A 421 24.28 -11.69 17.01
C GLY A 421 23.01 -11.53 17.88
N PRO A 422 22.91 -10.46 18.67
CA PRO A 422 21.73 -10.20 19.50
C PRO A 422 20.49 -9.83 18.67
N ILE A 423 19.31 -9.81 19.31
CA ILE A 423 18.08 -9.26 18.71
C ILE A 423 18.34 -7.83 18.23
N GLY A 424 17.72 -7.45 17.11
CA GLY A 424 18.00 -6.19 16.42
C GLY A 424 19.18 -6.29 15.45
N GLY A 425 19.73 -7.49 15.22
CA GLY A 425 20.79 -7.77 14.26
C GLY A 425 20.37 -8.78 13.20
N CYS A 426 20.40 -8.38 11.93
CA CYS A 426 20.20 -9.28 10.79
C CYS A 426 21.18 -9.00 9.65
N VAL A 427 21.29 -9.96 8.73
CA VAL A 427 22.14 -9.88 7.54
C VAL A 427 21.37 -10.30 6.29
N PHE A 428 21.62 -9.61 5.18
CA PHE A 428 21.23 -10.05 3.84
C PHE A 428 22.42 -10.77 3.20
N THR A 429 22.34 -12.08 2.99
CA THR A 429 23.52 -12.89 2.65
C THR A 429 23.19 -14.09 1.75
N ALA A 430 24.15 -14.47 0.91
CA ALA A 430 24.23 -15.77 0.24
C ALA A 430 25.21 -16.72 0.96
N ASP A 431 26.01 -16.20 1.88
CA ASP A 431 27.11 -16.93 2.54
C ASP A 431 26.58 -17.72 3.74
N PHE A 432 25.81 -18.77 3.46
CA PHE A 432 25.33 -19.74 4.45
C PHE A 432 25.57 -21.17 3.97
N ASP A 433 25.70 -22.11 4.91
CA ASP A 433 25.80 -23.53 4.58
C ASP A 433 24.45 -24.03 4.02
N GLN A 434 24.46 -24.55 2.79
CA GLN A 434 23.28 -25.12 2.14
C GLN A 434 22.67 -26.26 2.96
N LYS A 435 23.49 -27.01 3.71
CA LYS A 435 23.02 -28.05 4.62
C LYS A 435 22.13 -27.49 5.72
N ALA A 436 22.42 -26.28 6.23
CA ALA A 436 21.58 -25.65 7.25
C ALA A 436 20.18 -25.30 6.71
N LEU A 437 20.09 -24.87 5.45
CA LEU A 437 18.80 -24.65 4.78
C LEU A 437 18.04 -25.97 4.63
N ASP A 438 18.69 -27.01 4.10
CA ASP A 438 18.06 -28.32 3.88
C ASP A 438 17.58 -28.95 5.19
N ASP A 439 18.41 -28.93 6.24
CA ASP A 439 18.03 -29.43 7.57
C ASP A 439 16.86 -28.64 8.17
N THR A 440 16.81 -27.31 7.94
CA THR A 440 15.69 -26.46 8.36
C THR A 440 14.40 -26.89 7.66
N LEU A 441 14.42 -27.00 6.31
CA LEU A 441 13.23 -27.42 5.56
C LEU A 441 12.74 -28.80 6.02
N LEU A 442 13.65 -29.75 6.22
CA LEU A 442 13.32 -31.09 6.72
C LEU A 442 12.68 -31.06 8.12
N ALA A 443 13.16 -30.20 9.02
CA ALA A 443 12.64 -30.08 10.38
C ALA A 443 11.19 -29.56 10.44
N PHE A 444 10.77 -28.76 9.45
CA PHE A 444 9.43 -28.16 9.39
C PHE A 444 8.44 -28.90 8.47
N CYS A 445 8.92 -29.75 7.53
CA CYS A 445 8.06 -30.53 6.63
C CYS A 445 7.83 -31.99 7.05
N ARG A 446 8.55 -32.51 8.04
CA ARG A 446 8.44 -33.92 8.50
C ARG A 446 7.49 -34.13 9.70
N ARG A 447 6.59 -33.20 9.96
CA ARG A 447 5.72 -33.24 11.15
C ARG A 447 4.37 -33.85 10.84
#